data_AF-Q01UI2-F1
#
_entry.id   AF-Q01UI2-F1
#
_cell.length_a   1.000
_cell.length_b   1.000
_cell.length_c   1.000
_cell.angle_alpha   90.00
_cell.angle_beta   90.00
_cell.angle_gamma   90.00
#
_symmetry.space_group_name_H-M   'P 1'
#
loop_
_entity.id
_entity.type
_entity.pdbx_description
1 polymer ?
#
loop_
_entity_poly.entity_id
_entity_poly.type
_entity_poly.pdbx_seq_one_letter_code
_entity_poly.pdbx_strand_id
1 'polypeptide(L)'
;MQRSTQLKTSFAAGLLALVATCFGESLSPDLKLKLDARIKQLEHWSTDAEVVAAVKAHNAGLAADAKAMTQEKWQSLTVLDPFVRSYTKTPVAMSLKARNDGSISECFVSGADGTKVAFLSKTSNWSHADKEKHRVPMAGKHWVGPVEVDQSTGQQQVQFSIPVLDGAKPIGSIVFGVSIAKLK
;
A
#
# COMPACT_ATOMS: atom_id res chain seq x y z
N MET A 1 32.07 -69.14 -18.85
CA MET A 1 33.14 -68.68 -17.95
C MET A 1 34.06 -67.73 -18.71
N GLN A 2 33.93 -66.42 -18.53
CA GLN A 2 35.06 -65.48 -18.35
C GLN A 2 34.50 -64.06 -18.15
N ARG A 3 35.01 -63.40 -17.11
CA ARG A 3 34.68 -62.04 -16.66
C ARG A 3 35.23 -61.00 -17.64
N SER A 4 34.49 -59.91 -17.86
CA SER A 4 35.13 -58.58 -17.90
C SER A 4 34.17 -57.48 -17.45
N THR A 5 34.60 -56.88 -16.35
CA THR A 5 34.22 -55.63 -15.72
C THR A 5 34.25 -54.47 -16.72
N GLN A 6 33.31 -53.52 -16.62
CA GLN A 6 33.62 -52.08 -16.57
C GLN A 6 32.32 -51.32 -16.23
N LEU A 7 32.23 -50.93 -14.96
CA LEU A 7 31.26 -50.02 -14.37
C LEU A 7 31.66 -48.59 -14.82
N LYS A 8 30.85 -47.92 -15.63
CA LYS A 8 31.06 -46.49 -15.93
C LYS A 8 30.25 -45.65 -14.95
N THR A 9 30.97 -45.08 -14.01
CA THR A 9 30.60 -44.01 -13.09
C THR A 9 30.43 -42.66 -13.80
N SER A 10 29.70 -41.77 -13.13
CA SER A 10 29.66 -40.30 -13.27
C SER A 10 28.65 -39.77 -14.30
N PHE A 11 27.79 -38.78 -14.02
CA PHE A 11 27.94 -37.59 -13.19
C PHE A 11 26.64 -37.22 -12.46
N ALA A 12 26.76 -36.84 -11.19
CA ALA A 12 25.74 -36.13 -10.44
C ALA A 12 25.71 -34.66 -10.87
N ALA A 13 24.52 -34.15 -11.20
CA ALA A 13 24.24 -32.72 -11.32
C ALA A 13 22.94 -32.43 -10.56
N GLY A 14 23.02 -32.51 -9.24
CA GLY A 14 21.97 -32.01 -8.35
C GLY A 14 22.07 -30.50 -8.26
N LEU A 15 21.39 -29.79 -9.16
CA LEU A 15 21.21 -28.35 -9.06
C LEU A 15 20.14 -28.11 -7.97
N LEU A 16 20.58 -27.96 -6.72
CA LEU A 16 19.72 -27.56 -5.62
C LEU A 16 19.39 -26.06 -5.81
N ALA A 17 18.25 -25.80 -6.44
CA ALA A 17 17.71 -24.44 -6.52
C ALA A 17 17.36 -23.96 -5.11
N LEU A 18 18.19 -23.06 -4.57
CA LEU A 18 17.89 -22.33 -3.35
C LEU A 18 16.73 -21.37 -3.67
N VAL A 19 15.50 -21.83 -3.51
CA VAL A 19 14.32 -20.96 -3.49
C VAL A 19 14.43 -20.16 -2.19
N ALA A 20 14.94 -18.94 -2.27
CA ALA A 20 14.90 -17.99 -1.17
C ALA A 20 13.42 -17.60 -0.97
N THR A 21 12.74 -18.32 -0.09
CA THR A 21 11.48 -17.87 0.50
C THR A 21 11.80 -16.65 1.35
N CYS A 22 11.54 -15.46 0.81
CA CYS A 22 11.44 -14.24 1.59
C CYS A 22 10.23 -14.35 2.52
N PHE A 23 10.41 -15.05 3.65
CA PHE A 23 9.49 -14.93 4.77
C PHE A 23 9.57 -13.49 5.26
N GLY A 24 8.46 -12.75 5.15
CA GLY A 24 8.34 -11.44 5.77
C GLY A 24 8.67 -11.57 7.26
N GLU A 25 9.64 -10.79 7.72
CA GLU A 25 10.08 -10.78 9.11
C GLU A 25 8.88 -10.42 10.00
N SER A 26 8.57 -11.24 11.00
CA SER A 26 7.51 -10.92 11.96
C SER A 26 7.90 -9.65 12.72
N LEU A 27 6.95 -8.74 12.91
CA LEU A 27 7.18 -7.50 13.64
C LEU A 27 7.67 -7.83 15.07
N SER A 28 8.82 -7.27 15.47
CA SER A 28 9.26 -7.39 16.86
C SER A 28 8.23 -6.77 17.81
N PRO A 29 8.12 -7.24 19.07
CA PRO A 29 7.15 -6.68 20.02
C PRO A 29 7.27 -5.15 20.17
N ASP A 30 8.49 -4.63 20.23
CA ASP A 30 8.76 -3.19 20.33
C ASP A 30 8.29 -2.41 19.09
N LEU A 31 8.52 -2.97 17.90
CA LEU A 31 8.06 -2.37 16.65
C LEU A 31 6.53 -2.38 16.57
N LYS A 32 5.90 -3.46 17.03
CA LYS A 32 4.44 -3.56 17.09
C LYS A 32 3.86 -2.46 17.99
N LEU A 33 4.43 -2.24 19.18
CA LEU A 33 3.98 -1.20 20.10
C LEU A 33 4.06 0.20 19.48
N LYS A 34 5.16 0.52 18.81
CA LYS A 34 5.35 1.80 18.12
C LYS A 34 4.37 1.96 16.94
N LEU A 35 4.13 0.90 16.19
CA LEU A 35 3.17 0.90 15.10
C LEU A 35 1.74 1.10 15.61
N ASP A 36 1.33 0.39 16.66
CA ASP A 36 0.02 0.54 17.29
C ASP A 36 -0.18 1.99 17.80
N ALA A 37 0.85 2.57 18.41
CA ALA A 37 0.84 3.98 18.83
C ALA A 37 0.66 4.93 17.63
N ARG A 38 1.35 4.66 16.51
CA ARG A 38 1.22 5.47 15.29
C ARG A 38 -0.15 5.33 14.62
N ILE A 39 -0.72 4.13 14.59
CA ILE A 39 -2.09 3.89 14.13
C ILE A 39 -3.05 4.74 14.96
N LYS A 40 -2.96 4.66 16.30
CA LYS A 40 -3.80 5.44 17.21
C LYS A 40 -3.67 6.96 17.00
N GLN A 41 -2.46 7.45 16.70
CA GLN A 41 -2.24 8.86 16.36
C GLN A 41 -2.96 9.28 15.08
N LEU A 42 -3.00 8.41 14.07
CA LEU A 42 -3.58 8.70 12.76
C LEU A 42 -5.07 8.28 12.63
N GLU A 43 -5.61 7.60 13.63
CA GLU A 43 -7.01 7.13 13.68
C GLU A 43 -8.02 8.26 13.41
N HIS A 44 -7.73 9.48 13.91
CA HIS A 44 -8.61 10.63 13.73
C HIS A 44 -8.85 10.99 12.25
N TRP A 45 -7.99 10.55 11.32
CA TRP A 45 -8.20 10.76 9.88
C TRP A 45 -9.36 9.93 9.32
N SER A 46 -9.77 8.87 10.03
CA SER A 46 -10.88 8.01 9.67
C SER A 46 -12.22 8.74 9.58
N THR A 47 -12.39 9.79 10.40
CA THR A 47 -13.62 10.60 10.48
C THR A 47 -13.37 12.08 10.18
N ASP A 48 -12.20 12.40 9.62
CA ASP A 48 -11.87 13.76 9.20
C ASP A 48 -12.86 14.27 8.17
N ALA A 49 -13.46 15.44 8.42
CA ALA A 49 -14.54 15.97 7.61
C ALA A 49 -14.14 16.21 6.15
N GLU A 50 -12.90 16.65 5.89
CA GLU A 50 -12.42 16.88 4.52
C GLU A 50 -12.21 15.55 3.79
N VAL A 51 -11.65 14.54 4.48
CA VAL A 51 -11.47 13.20 3.92
C VAL A 51 -12.81 12.55 3.62
N VAL A 52 -13.74 12.54 4.59
CA VAL A 52 -15.08 11.95 4.44
C VAL A 52 -15.83 12.63 3.31
N ALA A 53 -15.81 13.97 3.23
CA ALA A 53 -16.46 14.71 2.16
C ALA A 53 -15.88 14.37 0.77
N ALA A 54 -14.55 14.30 0.66
CA ALA A 54 -13.89 13.95 -0.61
C ALA A 54 -14.24 12.52 -1.07
N VAL A 55 -14.26 11.55 -0.14
CA VAL A 55 -14.64 10.17 -0.44
C VAL A 55 -16.11 10.06 -0.82
N LYS A 56 -17.01 10.79 -0.15
CA LYS A 56 -18.44 10.84 -0.52
C LYS A 56 -18.64 11.42 -1.92
N ALA A 57 -17.95 12.51 -2.25
CA ALA A 57 -18.01 13.11 -3.58
C ALA A 57 -17.52 12.15 -4.67
N HIS A 58 -16.40 11.45 -4.41
CA HIS A 58 -15.89 10.40 -5.30
C HIS A 58 -16.89 9.27 -5.51
N ASN A 59 -17.46 8.76 -4.41
CA ASN A 59 -18.42 7.65 -4.45
C ASN A 59 -19.75 8.05 -5.11
N ALA A 60 -20.12 9.34 -5.11
CA ALA A 60 -21.30 9.84 -5.81
C ALA A 60 -21.12 9.81 -7.34
N GLY A 61 -19.88 9.82 -7.83
CA GLY A 61 -19.58 9.65 -9.23
C GLY A 61 -18.18 10.08 -9.62
N LEU A 62 -17.48 9.21 -10.32
CA LEU A 62 -16.22 9.52 -10.97
C LEU A 62 -16.39 10.35 -12.25
N ALA A 63 -15.40 11.20 -12.53
CA ALA A 63 -15.23 11.83 -13.83
C ALA A 63 -15.01 10.76 -14.93
N ALA A 64 -15.35 11.09 -16.18
CA ALA A 64 -15.35 10.11 -17.28
C ALA A 64 -13.96 9.52 -17.57
N ASP A 65 -12.92 10.35 -17.48
CA ASP A 65 -11.52 9.94 -17.62
C ASP A 65 -11.08 8.99 -16.49
N ALA A 66 -11.49 9.26 -15.25
CA ALA A 66 -11.24 8.39 -14.11
C ALA A 66 -11.98 7.05 -14.21
N LYS A 67 -13.22 7.04 -14.74
CA LYS A 67 -13.99 5.81 -15.03
C LYS A 67 -13.35 4.96 -16.12
N ALA A 68 -12.76 5.60 -17.14
CA ALA A 68 -12.13 4.92 -18.26
C ALA A 68 -10.66 4.50 -17.97
N MET A 69 -10.11 4.89 -16.81
CA MET A 69 -8.72 4.62 -16.47
C MET A 69 -8.50 3.11 -16.22
N THR A 70 -7.57 2.52 -16.99
CA THR A 70 -7.13 1.13 -16.80
C THR A 70 -5.79 1.07 -16.06
N GLN A 71 -5.42 -0.10 -15.55
CA GLN A 71 -4.14 -0.29 -14.88
C GLN A 71 -2.96 -0.09 -15.86
N GLU A 72 -3.08 -0.56 -17.10
CA GLU A 72 -2.06 -0.41 -18.14
C GLU A 72 -1.86 1.07 -18.48
N LYS A 73 -2.97 1.81 -18.66
CA LYS A 73 -2.90 3.23 -18.91
C LYS A 73 -2.26 3.96 -17.72
N TRP A 74 -2.69 3.66 -16.51
CA TRP A 74 -2.12 4.23 -15.29
C TRP A 74 -0.61 4.01 -15.18
N GLN A 75 -0.13 2.80 -15.46
CA GLN A 75 1.31 2.49 -15.43
C GLN A 75 2.11 3.30 -16.45
N SER A 76 1.53 3.59 -17.62
CA SER A 76 2.16 4.44 -18.64
C SER A 76 2.31 5.91 -18.26
N LEU A 77 1.51 6.41 -17.29
CA LEU A 77 1.54 7.82 -16.90
C LEU A 77 2.76 8.11 -16.01
N THR A 78 3.40 9.27 -16.22
CA THR A 78 4.47 9.72 -15.32
C THR A 78 3.88 10.45 -14.12
N VAL A 79 4.70 10.69 -13.09
CA VAL A 79 4.34 11.54 -11.95
C VAL A 79 4.01 13.00 -12.33
N LEU A 80 4.46 13.44 -13.52
CA LEU A 80 4.24 14.78 -14.03
C LEU A 80 2.96 14.91 -14.87
N ASP A 81 2.34 13.78 -15.24
CA ASP A 81 1.14 13.75 -16.06
C ASP A 81 0.00 14.57 -15.42
N PRO A 82 -0.74 15.41 -16.18
CA PRO A 82 -1.82 16.23 -15.62
C PRO A 82 -2.90 15.43 -14.89
N PHE A 83 -3.25 14.24 -15.38
CA PHE A 83 -4.22 13.37 -14.72
C PHE A 83 -3.67 12.89 -13.38
N VAL A 84 -2.41 12.43 -13.32
CA VAL A 84 -1.78 12.02 -12.04
C VAL A 84 -1.69 13.21 -11.07
N ARG A 85 -1.32 14.39 -11.57
CA ARG A 85 -1.19 15.60 -10.76
C ARG A 85 -2.52 16.15 -10.26
N SER A 86 -3.65 15.82 -10.89
CA SER A 86 -4.96 16.25 -10.38
C SER A 86 -5.23 15.64 -9.01
N TYR A 87 -4.80 14.40 -8.77
CA TYR A 87 -4.97 13.69 -7.49
C TYR A 87 -3.97 14.10 -6.38
N THR A 88 -2.84 14.72 -6.72
CA THR A 88 -1.92 15.31 -5.73
C THR A 88 -2.27 16.74 -5.35
N LYS A 89 -3.19 17.36 -6.11
CA LYS A 89 -3.60 18.77 -5.97
C LYS A 89 -5.02 18.94 -5.46
N THR A 90 -5.69 17.85 -5.07
CA THR A 90 -7.00 17.96 -4.41
C THR A 90 -6.85 18.66 -3.06
N PRO A 91 -7.88 19.37 -2.56
CA PRO A 91 -7.84 19.98 -1.23
C PRO A 91 -7.42 18.99 -0.14
N VAL A 92 -7.97 17.77 -0.17
CA VAL A 92 -7.59 16.72 0.77
C VAL A 92 -6.13 16.29 0.59
N ALA A 93 -5.61 16.09 -0.64
CA ALA A 93 -4.19 15.74 -0.84
C ALA A 93 -3.25 16.80 -0.24
N MET A 94 -3.56 18.08 -0.46
CA MET A 94 -2.78 19.20 0.07
C MET A 94 -2.86 19.29 1.60
N SER A 95 -4.05 19.07 2.17
CA SER A 95 -4.30 19.03 3.61
C SER A 95 -3.55 17.88 4.30
N LEU A 96 -3.58 16.67 3.74
CA LEU A 96 -2.81 15.51 4.25
C LEU A 96 -1.31 15.77 4.14
N LYS A 97 -0.85 16.41 3.05
CA LYS A 97 0.56 16.78 2.87
C LYS A 97 1.02 17.79 3.92
N ALA A 98 0.20 18.81 4.22
CA ALA A 98 0.53 19.82 5.22
C ALA A 98 0.57 19.26 6.66
N ARG A 99 -0.22 18.23 6.95
CA ARG A 99 -0.27 17.54 8.24
C ARG A 99 0.79 16.43 8.40
N ASN A 100 1.50 16.06 7.34
CA ASN A 100 2.55 15.06 7.40
C ASN A 100 3.77 15.61 8.15
N ASP A 101 4.09 15.00 9.29
CA ASP A 101 5.26 15.32 10.14
C ASP A 101 6.60 14.81 9.57
N GLY A 102 6.58 14.29 8.34
CA GLY A 102 7.74 13.73 7.65
C GLY A 102 7.98 12.25 7.96
N SER A 103 7.13 11.61 8.77
CA SER A 103 7.20 10.17 9.03
C SER A 103 6.48 9.33 7.97
N ILE A 104 5.55 9.92 7.22
CA ILE A 104 4.71 9.23 6.24
C ILE A 104 5.37 9.35 4.86
N SER A 105 5.91 8.24 4.34
CA SER A 105 6.53 8.16 3.01
C SER A 105 5.49 7.98 1.91
N GLU A 106 4.39 7.30 2.22
CA GLU A 106 3.28 7.06 1.30
C GLU A 106 1.97 7.37 2.02
N CYS A 107 1.07 8.12 1.38
CA CYS A 107 -0.31 8.20 1.84
C CYS A 107 -1.24 8.38 0.65
N PHE A 108 -2.31 7.59 0.64
CA PHE A 108 -3.37 7.72 -0.35
C PHE A 108 -4.73 7.35 0.23
N VAL A 109 -5.75 8.04 -0.28
CA VAL A 109 -7.15 7.84 0.03
C VAL A 109 -7.82 7.19 -1.17
N SER A 110 -8.59 6.14 -0.92
CA SER A 110 -9.38 5.41 -1.91
C SER A 110 -10.87 5.50 -1.61
N GLY A 111 -11.68 5.55 -2.67
CA GLY A 111 -13.13 5.39 -2.60
C GLY A 111 -13.54 3.95 -2.31
N ALA A 112 -14.85 3.70 -2.21
CA ALA A 112 -15.39 2.36 -1.93
C ALA A 112 -15.07 1.33 -3.04
N ASP A 113 -14.80 1.81 -4.25
CA ASP A 113 -14.39 1.02 -5.41
C ASP A 113 -12.86 0.80 -5.50
N GLY A 114 -12.12 1.22 -4.47
CA GLY A 114 -10.66 1.13 -4.39
C GLY A 114 -9.89 2.10 -5.29
N THR A 115 -10.56 2.89 -6.14
CA THR A 115 -9.90 3.89 -7.00
C THR A 115 -9.51 5.13 -6.20
N LYS A 116 -8.62 5.97 -6.74
CA LYS A 116 -7.99 7.04 -5.97
C LYS A 116 -8.89 8.26 -5.82
N VAL A 117 -8.94 8.76 -4.59
CA VAL A 117 -9.51 10.07 -4.23
C VAL A 117 -8.40 11.12 -4.14
N ALA A 118 -7.27 10.73 -3.53
CA ALA A 118 -6.12 11.61 -3.32
C ALA A 118 -4.87 10.79 -2.98
N PHE A 119 -3.69 11.35 -3.22
CA PHE A 119 -2.44 10.77 -2.77
C PHE A 119 -1.32 11.80 -2.64
N LEU A 120 -0.31 11.50 -1.81
CA LEU A 120 0.92 12.30 -1.71
C LEU A 120 1.86 12.08 -2.90
N SER A 121 1.89 10.86 -3.43
CA SER A 121 2.67 10.47 -4.61
C SER A 121 1.94 9.40 -5.41
N LYS A 122 2.26 9.30 -6.70
CA LYS A 122 1.63 8.34 -7.61
C LYS A 122 1.85 6.91 -7.10
N THR A 123 0.78 6.14 -6.95
CA THR A 123 0.83 4.73 -6.55
C THR A 123 1.09 3.79 -7.73
N SER A 124 1.52 2.57 -7.46
CA SER A 124 1.72 1.54 -8.50
C SER A 124 0.42 1.09 -9.17
N ASN A 125 -0.69 1.05 -8.44
CA ASN A 125 -1.99 0.65 -8.98
C ASN A 125 -3.00 1.79 -8.99
N TRP A 126 -3.81 1.83 -10.03
CA TRP A 126 -4.95 2.75 -10.15
C TRP A 126 -6.02 2.43 -9.11
N SER A 127 -6.44 1.17 -9.01
CA SER A 127 -7.33 0.68 -7.95
C SER A 127 -6.61 -0.28 -7.02
N HIS A 128 -7.04 -0.31 -5.75
CA HIS A 128 -6.62 -1.29 -4.76
C HIS A 128 -7.78 -2.16 -4.25
N ALA A 129 -8.92 -2.21 -4.97
CA ALA A 129 -10.11 -2.98 -4.55
C ALA A 129 -9.85 -4.46 -4.28
N ASP A 130 -8.84 -5.03 -4.96
CA ASP A 130 -8.42 -6.42 -4.84
C ASP A 130 -7.38 -6.65 -3.73
N LYS A 131 -6.92 -5.60 -3.04
CA LYS A 131 -5.86 -5.68 -2.03
C LYS A 131 -6.40 -5.64 -0.61
N GLU A 132 -5.78 -6.39 0.29
CA GLU A 132 -6.11 -6.41 1.72
C GLU A 132 -6.02 -5.03 2.38
N LYS A 133 -5.04 -4.21 1.96
CA LYS A 133 -4.87 -2.82 2.39
C LYS A 133 -6.09 -1.92 2.14
N HIS A 134 -7.04 -2.37 1.32
CA HIS A 134 -8.33 -1.72 1.09
C HIS A 134 -9.50 -2.58 1.60
N ARG A 135 -9.53 -3.88 1.31
CA ARG A 135 -10.64 -4.79 1.68
C ARG A 135 -10.88 -4.86 3.19
N VAL A 136 -9.82 -4.90 3.99
CA VAL A 136 -9.93 -4.98 5.45
C VAL A 136 -10.48 -3.68 6.04
N PRO A 137 -10.00 -2.48 5.66
CA PRO A 137 -10.67 -1.21 5.95
C PRO A 137 -12.14 -1.14 5.53
N MET A 138 -12.50 -1.69 4.37
CA MET A 138 -13.91 -1.72 3.95
C MET A 138 -14.79 -2.59 4.85
N ALA A 139 -14.21 -3.47 5.68
CA ALA A 139 -14.90 -4.19 6.75
C ALA A 139 -14.87 -3.46 8.11
N GLY A 140 -14.41 -2.20 8.14
CA GLY A 140 -14.31 -1.37 9.35
C GLY A 140 -13.11 -1.70 10.25
N LYS A 141 -12.12 -2.42 9.72
CA LYS A 141 -10.94 -2.89 10.49
C LYS A 141 -9.66 -2.22 10.01
N HIS A 142 -8.65 -2.16 10.86
CA HIS A 142 -7.31 -1.79 10.42
C HIS A 142 -6.63 -2.96 9.72
N TRP A 143 -5.76 -2.64 8.77
CA TRP A 143 -4.84 -3.60 8.20
C TRP A 143 -3.41 -3.16 8.42
N VAL A 144 -2.53 -4.12 8.67
CA VAL A 144 -1.08 -3.93 8.77
C VAL A 144 -0.43 -4.91 7.80
N GLY A 145 0.39 -4.38 6.90
CA GLY A 145 1.17 -5.15 5.95
C GLY A 145 2.47 -5.70 6.57
N PRO A 146 3.18 -6.55 5.81
CA PRO A 146 4.52 -6.98 6.20
C PRO A 146 5.50 -5.79 6.20
N VAL A 147 6.65 -5.99 6.84
CA VAL A 147 7.80 -5.10 6.66
C VAL A 147 8.35 -5.30 5.25
N GLU A 148 8.55 -4.19 4.54
CA GLU A 148 9.10 -4.17 3.19
C GLU A 148 10.31 -3.23 3.11
N VAL A 149 11.25 -3.51 2.21
CA VAL A 149 12.35 -2.60 1.89
C VAL A 149 11.92 -1.67 0.77
N ASP A 150 11.88 -0.37 1.04
CA ASP A 150 11.72 0.66 0.02
C ASP A 150 12.95 0.66 -0.89
N GLN A 151 12.76 0.23 -2.14
CA GLN A 151 13.84 0.11 -3.13
C GLN A 151 14.50 1.44 -3.48
N SER A 152 13.82 2.58 -3.24
CA SER A 152 14.37 3.90 -3.55
C SER A 152 15.33 4.42 -2.49
N THR A 153 15.11 4.05 -1.22
CA THR A 153 15.89 4.54 -0.08
C THR A 153 16.71 3.45 0.61
N GLY A 154 16.42 2.18 0.34
CA GLY A 154 16.95 1.02 1.06
C GLY A 154 16.42 0.89 2.48
N GLN A 155 15.48 1.74 2.91
CA GLN A 155 14.94 1.73 4.27
C GLN A 155 13.80 0.74 4.41
N GLN A 156 13.68 0.15 5.60
CA GLN A 156 12.50 -0.65 5.93
C GLN A 156 11.30 0.26 6.19
N GLN A 157 10.15 -0.13 5.64
CA GLN A 157 8.87 0.51 5.86
C GLN A 157 7.82 -0.54 6.22
N VAL A 158 6.77 -0.09 6.87
CA VAL A 158 5.53 -0.86 7.06
C VAL A 158 4.37 -0.04 6.51
N GLN A 159 3.45 -0.72 5.84
CA GLN A 159 2.18 -0.12 5.46
C GLN A 159 1.10 -0.51 6.46
N PHE A 160 0.21 0.42 6.78
CA PHE A 160 -1.03 0.11 7.44
C PHE A 160 -2.16 0.92 6.82
N SER A 161 -3.41 0.54 7.09
CA SER A 161 -4.56 1.27 6.60
C SER A 161 -5.72 1.26 7.58
N ILE A 162 -6.51 2.33 7.50
CA ILE A 162 -7.69 2.58 8.33
C ILE A 162 -8.91 2.85 7.43
N PRO A 163 -10.14 2.57 7.90
CA PRO A 163 -11.35 2.92 7.17
C PRO A 163 -11.53 4.44 7.09
N VAL A 164 -12.18 4.91 6.03
CA VAL A 164 -12.88 6.20 6.05
C VAL A 164 -14.33 5.93 6.41
N LEU A 165 -14.85 6.57 7.45
CA LEU A 165 -16.15 6.27 8.05
C LEU A 165 -17.15 7.40 7.83
N ASP A 166 -18.31 7.07 7.26
CA ASP A 166 -19.52 7.91 7.29
C ASP A 166 -20.44 7.37 8.38
N GLY A 167 -20.35 7.94 9.58
CA GLY A 167 -20.89 7.32 10.79
C GLY A 167 -20.19 6.00 11.10
N ALA A 168 -20.95 4.89 11.14
CA ALA A 168 -20.39 3.55 11.35
C ALA A 168 -20.05 2.82 10.03
N LYS A 169 -20.34 3.43 8.87
CA LYS A 169 -20.19 2.77 7.56
C LYS A 169 -18.83 3.09 6.95
N PRO A 170 -18.00 2.08 6.63
CA PRO A 170 -16.83 2.27 5.79
C PRO A 170 -17.23 2.68 4.37
N ILE A 171 -16.70 3.80 3.90
CA ILE A 171 -16.94 4.36 2.56
C ILE A 171 -15.67 4.42 1.71
N GLY A 172 -14.53 4.05 2.28
CA GLY A 172 -13.22 4.11 1.64
C GLY A 172 -12.13 3.69 2.60
N SER A 173 -10.87 3.90 2.20
CA SER A 173 -9.70 3.55 3.01
C SER A 173 -8.62 4.61 2.89
N ILE A 174 -7.83 4.79 3.95
CA ILE A 174 -6.57 5.54 3.91
C ILE A 174 -5.44 4.56 4.15
N VAL A 175 -4.45 4.54 3.25
CA VAL A 175 -3.22 3.78 3.41
C VAL A 175 -2.10 4.72 3.80
N PHE A 176 -1.24 4.27 4.72
CA PHE A 176 -0.03 4.95 5.18
C PHE A 176 1.15 4.01 5.03
N GLY A 177 2.21 4.46 4.35
CA GLY A 177 3.54 3.90 4.44
C GLY A 177 4.37 4.73 5.42
N VAL A 178 4.98 4.06 6.40
CA VAL A 178 5.82 4.71 7.41
C VAL A 178 7.18 4.02 7.46
N SER A 179 8.25 4.82 7.48
CA SER A 179 9.61 4.30 7.69
C SER A 179 9.74 3.82 9.13
N ILE A 180 10.23 2.58 9.31
CA ILE A 180 10.42 1.97 10.62
C ILE A 180 11.38 2.81 11.48
N ALA A 181 12.42 3.37 10.87
CA ALA A 181 13.40 4.22 11.55
C ALA A 181 12.79 5.53 12.10
N LYS A 182 11.62 5.95 11.59
CA LYS A 182 10.92 7.17 12.02
C LYS A 182 9.79 6.89 13.00
N LEU A 183 9.50 5.63 13.32
CA LEU A 183 8.55 5.27 14.37
C LEU A 183 9.15 5.56 15.74
N LYS A 184 8.52 6.49 16.46
CA LYS A 184 8.90 6.89 17.81
C LYS A 184 8.13 6.09 18.84
#